data_AF-A0AA95I3F2-F1
#
_entry.id   AF-A0AA95I3F2-F1
#
_cell.length_a   1.000
_cell.length_b   1.000
_cell.length_c   1.000
_cell.angle_alpha   90.00
_cell.angle_beta   90.00
_cell.angle_gamma   90.00
#
_symmetry.space_group_name_H-M   'P 1'
#
loop_
_entity.id
_entity.type
_entity.pdbx_description
1 polymer ?
#
loop_
_entity_poly.entity_id
_entity_poly.type
_entity_poly.pdbx_seq_one_letter_code
_entity_poly.pdbx_strand_id
1 'polypeptide(L)'
;MNHLKRKELKIFTTMSFFIAIAVIIVIPLSLFTSIPRELGSFIFILTLVGIPFSIISMFSKESLLKRIFVLIVNLVPISLFGYAIIMDFIDEFFRLAP
;
A
#
# COMPACT_ATOMS: atom_id res chain seq x y z
N MET A 1 29.41 -5.33 2.47
CA MET A 1 28.33 -4.40 2.07
C MET A 1 28.60 -3.02 2.69
N ASN A 2 28.93 -2.02 1.86
CA ASN A 2 29.44 -0.70 2.27
C ASN A 2 28.43 0.10 3.12
N HIS A 3 28.94 0.96 4.01
CA HIS A 3 28.13 1.77 4.93
C HIS A 3 27.14 2.72 4.22
N LEU A 4 27.48 3.22 3.02
CA LEU A 4 26.59 4.05 2.20
C LEU A 4 25.31 3.29 1.79
N LYS A 5 25.48 2.08 1.26
CA LYS A 5 24.36 1.21 0.83
C LYS A 5 23.41 0.89 1.99
N ARG A 6 23.93 0.87 3.23
CA ARG A 6 23.11 0.66 4.44
C ARG A 6 22.25 1.86 4.80
N LYS A 7 22.75 3.09 4.65
CA LYS A 7 21.98 4.32 4.90
C LYS A 7 20.86 4.48 3.87
N GLU A 8 21.16 4.20 2.60
CA GLU A 8 20.18 4.27 1.51
C GLU A 8 19.00 3.31 1.73
N LEU A 9 19.26 2.05 2.09
CA LEU A 9 18.22 1.06 2.39
C LEU A 9 17.33 1.46 3.59
N LYS A 10 17.91 2.16 4.57
CA LYS A 10 17.14 2.69 5.70
C LYS A 10 16.18 3.79 5.26
N ILE A 11 16.61 4.67 4.34
CA ILE A 11 15.76 5.73 3.80
C ILE A 11 14.55 5.13 3.08
N PHE A 12 14.74 4.13 2.23
CA PHE A 12 13.62 3.43 1.56
C PHE A 12 12.65 2.80 2.56
N THR A 13 13.17 2.15 3.60
CA THR A 13 12.33 1.55 4.65
C THR A 13 11.52 2.62 5.40
N THR A 14 12.14 3.77 5.69
CA THR A 14 11.47 4.89 6.36
C THR A 14 10.41 5.53 5.49
N MET A 15 10.70 5.83 4.22
CA MET A 15 9.70 6.37 3.28
C MET A 15 8.51 5.43 3.14
N SER A 16 8.80 4.14 2.94
CA SER A 16 7.76 3.12 2.79
C SER A 16 6.90 2.97 4.05
N PHE A 17 7.52 3.10 5.24
CA PHE A 17 6.81 3.09 6.52
C PHE A 17 5.87 4.28 6.70
N PHE A 18 6.27 5.48 6.28
CA PHE A 18 5.36 6.65 6.32
C PHE A 18 4.16 6.48 5.39
N ILE A 19 4.37 5.90 4.22
CA ILE A 19 3.28 5.55 3.29
C ILE A 19 2.33 4.55 3.97
N ALA A 20 2.87 3.51 4.59
CA ALA A 20 2.08 2.50 5.30
C ALA A 20 1.25 3.11 6.44
N ILE A 21 1.80 4.07 7.19
CA ILE A 21 1.04 4.82 8.22
C ILE A 21 -0.12 5.58 7.59
N ALA A 22 0.13 6.30 6.48
CA ALA A 22 -0.93 7.04 5.80
C ALA A 22 -2.08 6.11 5.37
N VAL A 23 -1.77 4.92 4.87
CA VAL A 23 -2.76 3.89 4.53
C VAL A 23 -3.58 3.43 5.74
N ILE A 24 -2.92 3.15 6.86
CA ILE A 24 -3.57 2.70 8.11
C ILE A 24 -4.47 3.78 8.71
N ILE A 25 -4.19 5.06 8.44
CA ILE A 25 -5.04 6.15 8.89
C ILE A 25 -6.23 6.30 7.93
N VAL A 26 -5.94 6.42 6.63
CA VAL A 26 -6.94 6.77 5.62
C VAL A 26 -7.95 5.65 5.38
N ILE A 27 -7.53 4.39 5.28
CA ILE A 27 -8.47 3.29 4.98
C ILE A 27 -9.51 3.12 6.09
N PRO A 28 -9.16 2.96 7.37
CA PRO A 28 -10.17 2.85 8.42
C PRO A 28 -11.05 4.09 8.52
N LEU A 29 -10.50 5.30 8.35
CA LEU A 29 -11.30 6.52 8.33
C LEU A 29 -12.33 6.53 7.19
N SER A 30 -12.03 5.90 6.06
CA SER A 30 -12.96 5.78 4.94
C SER A 30 -14.18 4.91 5.23
N LEU A 31 -14.11 4.06 6.26
CA LEU A 31 -15.25 3.25 6.71
C LEU A 31 -16.26 4.07 7.53
N PHE A 32 -15.81 5.18 8.13
CA PHE A 32 -16.64 6.01 9.02
C PHE A 32 -16.99 7.37 8.43
N THR A 33 -16.21 7.85 7.45
CA THR A 33 -16.36 9.18 6.87
C THR A 33 -16.16 9.13 5.35
N SER A 34 -16.86 10.00 4.62
CA SER A 34 -16.65 10.16 3.18
C SER A 34 -15.30 10.82 2.92
N ILE A 35 -14.36 10.06 2.36
CA ILE A 35 -13.04 10.58 2.00
C ILE A 35 -13.11 11.30 0.64
N PRO A 36 -12.54 12.50 0.50
CA PRO A 36 -12.43 13.18 -0.78
C PRO A 36 -11.75 12.28 -1.81
N ARG A 37 -12.30 12.24 -3.03
CA ARG A 37 -11.79 11.37 -4.10
C ARG A 37 -10.31 11.63 -4.40
N GLU A 38 -9.89 12.89 -4.29
CA GLU A 38 -8.52 13.33 -4.47
C GLU A 38 -7.59 12.70 -3.43
N LEU A 39 -8.04 12.64 -2.16
CA LEU A 39 -7.25 12.04 -1.07
C LEU A 39 -7.14 10.52 -1.25
N GLY A 40 -8.23 9.85 -1.62
CA GLY A 40 -8.20 8.41 -1.93
C GLY A 40 -7.27 8.08 -3.11
N SER A 41 -7.36 8.87 -4.18
CA SER A 41 -6.50 8.72 -5.37
C SER A 41 -5.03 8.99 -5.04
N PHE A 42 -4.76 10.00 -4.23
CA PHE A 42 -3.41 10.33 -3.78
C PHE A 42 -2.78 9.20 -2.96
N ILE A 43 -3.52 8.61 -2.03
CA ILE A 43 -3.05 7.48 -1.22
C ILE A 43 -2.80 6.25 -2.09
N PHE A 44 -3.67 5.98 -3.07
CA PHE A 44 -3.44 4.91 -4.04
C PHE A 44 -2.14 5.10 -4.81
N ILE A 45 -1.90 6.30 -5.36
CA ILE A 45 -0.65 6.61 -6.08
C ILE A 45 0.58 6.49 -5.16
N LEU A 46 0.49 6.99 -3.92
CA LEU A 46 1.54 6.82 -2.92
C LEU A 46 1.89 5.36 -2.70
N THR A 47 0.89 4.46 -2.63
CA THR A 47 1.16 3.04 -2.48
C THR A 47 1.79 2.38 -3.69
N LEU A 48 1.52 2.85 -4.91
CA LEU A 48 2.25 2.37 -6.10
C LEU A 48 3.75 2.64 -6.00
N VAL A 49 4.14 3.74 -5.36
CA VAL A 49 5.55 4.05 -5.05
C VAL A 49 6.04 3.32 -3.78
N GLY A 50 5.15 3.16 -2.80
CA GLY A 50 5.43 2.46 -1.54
C GLY A 50 5.75 0.99 -1.73
N ILE A 51 5.12 0.29 -2.68
CA ILE A 51 5.36 -1.14 -2.94
C ILE A 51 6.82 -1.41 -3.38
N PRO A 52 7.38 -0.76 -4.42
CA PRO A 52 8.80 -0.87 -4.75
C PRO A 52 9.72 -0.56 -3.56
N PHE A 53 9.40 0.47 -2.77
CA PHE A 53 10.20 0.81 -1.58
C PHE A 53 10.10 -0.27 -0.50
N SER A 54 8.93 -0.89 -0.30
CA SER A 54 8.74 -2.03 0.59
C SER A 54 9.57 -3.23 0.14
N ILE A 55 9.60 -3.53 -1.15
CA ILE A 55 10.40 -4.64 -1.71
C ILE A 55 11.89 -4.38 -1.49
N ILE A 56 12.38 -3.17 -1.81
CA ILE A 56 13.77 -2.78 -1.55
C ILE A 56 14.09 -2.83 -0.06
N SER A 57 13.14 -2.44 0.80
CA SER A 57 13.30 -2.46 2.26
C SER A 57 13.52 -3.87 2.83
N MET A 58 13.12 -4.93 2.11
CA MET A 58 13.36 -6.31 2.55
C MET A 58 14.84 -6.63 2.71
N PHE A 59 15.72 -5.92 1.99
CA PHE A 59 17.17 -6.10 2.09
C PHE A 59 17.82 -5.19 3.15
N SER A 60 17.04 -4.37 3.85
CA SER A 60 17.55 -3.50 4.92
C SER A 60 17.84 -4.28 6.20
N LYS A 61 18.58 -3.65 7.13
CA LYS A 61 18.85 -4.19 8.47
C LYS A 61 17.77 -3.84 9.51
N GLU A 62 16.66 -3.25 9.09
CA GLU A 62 15.52 -3.00 9.98
C GLU A 62 14.87 -4.32 10.42
N SER A 63 14.07 -4.29 11.49
CA SER A 63 13.45 -5.50 12.00
C SER A 63 12.61 -6.19 10.91
N LEU A 64 12.66 -7.52 10.87
CA LEU A 64 11.88 -8.31 9.91
C LEU A 64 10.39 -8.00 10.00
N LEU A 65 9.88 -7.82 11.22
CA LEU A 65 8.51 -7.39 11.47
C LEU A 65 8.18 -6.06 10.78
N LYS A 66 9.05 -5.05 10.89
CA LYS A 66 8.83 -3.75 10.22
C LYS A 66 8.83 -3.89 8.70
N ARG A 67 9.75 -4.68 8.14
CA ARG A 67 9.84 -4.90 6.68
C ARG A 67 8.60 -5.58 6.12
N ILE A 68 8.12 -6.64 6.78
CA ILE A 68 6.90 -7.37 6.39
C ILE A 68 5.66 -6.50 6.57
N PHE A 69 5.55 -5.81 7.71
CA PHE A 69 4.44 -4.91 8.00
C PHE A 69 4.27 -3.87 6.89
N VAL A 70 5.35 -3.17 6.54
CA VAL A 70 5.34 -2.12 5.52
C VAL A 70 5.00 -2.67 4.12
N LEU A 71 5.44 -3.89 3.80
CA LEU A 71 5.04 -4.54 2.55
C LEU A 71 3.54 -4.86 2.52
N ILE A 72 3.02 -5.53 3.54
CA ILE A 72 1.62 -5.94 3.59
C ILE A 72 0.70 -4.71 3.54
N VAL A 73 0.99 -3.69 4.35
CA VAL A 73 0.15 -2.50 4.44
C VAL A 73 0.14 -1.72 3.13
N ASN A 74 1.28 -1.55 2.47
CA ASN A 74 1.33 -0.85 1.18
C ASN A 74 0.66 -1.65 0.05
N LEU A 75 0.45 -2.96 0.21
CA LEU A 75 -0.33 -3.76 -0.72
C LEU A 75 -1.86 -3.64 -0.51
N VAL A 76 -2.31 -3.08 0.61
CA VAL A 76 -3.76 -3.02 0.91
C VAL A 76 -4.53 -2.21 -0.14
N PRO A 77 -4.14 -0.97 -0.52
CA PRO A 77 -4.93 -0.20 -1.48
C PRO A 77 -5.04 -0.86 -2.84
N ILE A 78 -3.95 -1.44 -3.35
CA ILE A 78 -3.97 -2.14 -4.64
C ILE A 78 -4.82 -3.42 -4.57
N SER A 79 -4.80 -4.12 -3.43
CA SER A 79 -5.64 -5.30 -3.22
C SER A 79 -7.13 -4.94 -3.16
N LEU A 80 -7.48 -3.85 -2.47
CA LEU A 80 -8.86 -3.35 -2.43
C LEU A 80 -9.34 -2.89 -3.81
N PHE A 81 -8.49 -2.21 -4.56
CA PHE A 81 -8.82 -1.79 -5.92
C PHE A 81 -9.04 -3.01 -6.85
N GLY A 82 -8.15 -4.00 -6.79
CA GLY A 82 -8.32 -5.25 -7.53
C GLY A 82 -9.59 -5.99 -7.13
N TYR A 83 -9.90 -6.04 -5.83
CA TYR A 83 -11.15 -6.62 -5.32
C TYR A 83 -12.39 -5.90 -5.89
N ALA A 84 -12.40 -4.57 -5.91
CA ALA A 84 -13.51 -3.80 -6.47
C ALA A 84 -13.73 -4.11 -7.96
N ILE A 85 -12.67 -4.14 -8.77
CA ILE A 85 -12.75 -4.50 -10.20
C ILE A 85 -13.31 -5.92 -10.38
N ILE A 86 -12.84 -6.88 -9.59
CA ILE A 86 -13.30 -8.26 -9.68
C ILE A 86 -14.79 -8.35 -9.32
N MET A 87 -15.22 -7.64 -8.28
CA MET A 87 -16.63 -7.60 -7.88
C MET A 87 -17.51 -6.94 -8.94
N ASP A 88 -17.08 -5.84 -9.55
CA ASP A 88 -17.80 -5.19 -10.64
C ASP A 88 -17.94 -6.13 -11.84
N PHE A 89 -16.86 -6.85 -12.19
CA PHE A 89 -16.88 -7.84 -13.28
C PHE A 89 -17.82 -9.02 -12.97
N ILE A 90 -17.79 -9.53 -11.73
CA ILE A 90 -18.71 -10.58 -11.27
C ILE A 90 -20.16 -10.10 -11.37
N ASP A 91 -20.47 -8.90 -10.86
CA ASP A 91 -21.83 -8.34 -10.92
C ASP A 91 -22.31 -8.21 -12.36
N GLU A 92 -21.49 -7.67 -13.26
CA GLU A 92 -21.82 -7.55 -14.69
C GLU A 92 -22.05 -8.92 -15.35
N PHE A 93 -21.20 -9.90 -15.06
CA PHE A 93 -21.31 -11.25 -15.65
C PHE A 93 -22.55 -12.01 -15.18
N PHE A 94 -22.90 -11.92 -13.90
CA PHE A 94 -24.06 -12.63 -13.34
C PHE A 94 -25.39 -11.89 -13.54
N ARG A 95 -25.37 -10.56 -13.68
CA ARG A 95 -26.57 -9.75 -13.94
C ARG A 95 -27.07 -9.85 -15.39
N LEU A 96 -26.26 -10.39 -16.30
CA LEU A 96 -26.62 -10.71 -17.69
C LEU A 96 -27.22 -12.12 -17.87
N ALA A 97 -27.32 -12.93 -16.81
CA ALA A 97 -28.09 -14.17 -16.85
C ALA A 97 -29.58 -13.85 -16.58
N PRO A 98 -30.53 -14.34 -17.41
CA PRO A 98 -31.96 -14.08 -17.24
C PRO A 98 -32.53 -14.66 -15.95
#